data_AF-A0A4Q5TZ25-F1
#
_entry.id   AF-A0A4Q5TZ25-F1
#
_cell.length_a   1.000
_cell.length_b   1.000
_cell.length_c   1.000
_cell.angle_alpha   90.00
_cell.angle_beta   90.00
_cell.angle_gamma   90.00
#
_symmetry.space_group_name_H-M   'P 1'
#
loop_
_entity.id
_entity.type
_entity.pdbx_description
1 polymer ?
#
loop_
_entity_poly.entity_id
_entity_poly.type
_entity_poly.pdbx_seq_one_letter_code
_entity_poly.pdbx_strand_id
1 'polypeptide(L)' 'MSKTVFITGASSGFGKACAEKFASEGYRLILNARRTDRLESLTNRIRQAGG' A
#
# COMPACT_ATOMS: atom_id res chain seq x y z
N MET A 1 15.36 1.93 -12.08
CA MET A 1 15.14 1.36 -10.72
C MET A 1 13.82 1.91 -10.19
N SER A 2 12.89 1.07 -9.72
CA SER A 2 11.71 1.56 -9.01
C SER A 2 12.08 1.92 -7.57
N LYS A 3 11.58 3.06 -7.10
CA LYS A 3 11.82 3.54 -5.73
C LYS A 3 10.94 2.76 -4.75
N THR A 4 11.44 2.54 -3.54
CA THR A 4 10.69 1.86 -2.47
C THR A 4 10.10 2.88 -1.50
N VAL A 5 8.82 2.73 -1.15
CA VAL A 5 8.13 3.55 -0.14
C VAL A 5 7.74 2.65 1.03
N PHE A 6 8.13 3.04 2.24
CA PHE A 6 7.69 2.41 3.47
C PHE A 6 6.58 3.23 4.12
N ILE A 7 5.41 2.62 4.31
CA ILE A 7 4.22 3.28 4.87
C ILE A 7 3.83 2.60 6.16
N THR A 8 3.92 3.34 7.27
CA THR A 8 3.35 2.95 8.56
C THR A 8 1.92 3.46 8.67
N GLY A 9 1.05 2.71 9.36
CA GLY A 9 -0.37 3.05 9.44
C GLY A 9 -1.13 2.87 8.11
N ALA A 10 -0.68 1.95 7.24
CA ALA A 10 -1.24 1.75 5.90
C ALA A 10 -2.71 1.25 5.88
N SER A 11 -3.25 0.75 6.99
CA SER A 11 -4.56 0.08 7.02
C SER A 11 -5.78 1.00 6.82
N SER A 12 -5.63 2.33 6.90
CA SER A 12 -6.75 3.28 6.80
C SER A 12 -6.29 4.73 6.57
N GLY A 13 -7.25 5.62 6.26
CA GLY A 13 -7.01 7.05 6.15
C GLY A 13 -5.93 7.39 5.12
N PHE A 14 -5.05 8.34 5.46
CA PHE A 14 -3.98 8.78 4.57
C PHE A 14 -2.98 7.67 4.23
N GLY A 15 -2.62 6.79 5.17
CA GLY A 15 -1.69 5.70 4.89
C GLY A 15 -2.19 4.78 3.76
N LYS A 16 -3.50 4.49 3.77
CA LYS A 16 -4.15 3.74 2.68
C LYS A 16 -4.13 4.52 1.36
N ALA A 17 -4.51 5.78 1.38
CA ALA A 17 -4.54 6.62 0.17
C ALA A 17 -3.14 6.78 -0.45
N CYS A 18 -2.10 6.95 0.38
CA CYS A 18 -0.72 6.99 -0.06
C CYS A 18 -0.28 5.67 -0.69
N ALA A 19 -0.63 4.52 -0.08
CA ALA A 19 -0.31 3.22 -0.64
C ALA A 19 -0.91 3.05 -2.05
N GLU A 20 -2.18 3.41 -2.22
CA GLU A 20 -2.87 3.33 -3.52
C GLU A 20 -2.24 4.28 -4.55
N LYS A 21 -1.88 5.50 -4.14
CA LYS A 21 -1.24 6.49 -5.03
C LYS A 21 0.14 6.03 -5.48
N PHE A 22 1.01 5.63 -4.55
CA PHE A 22 2.36 5.20 -4.90
C PHE A 22 2.36 3.86 -5.69
N ALA A 23 1.42 2.95 -5.40
CA ALA A 23 1.22 1.75 -6.21
C ALA A 23 0.91 2.11 -7.67
N SER A 24 -0.03 3.04 -7.89
CA SER A 24 -0.42 3.49 -9.24
C SER A 24 0.72 4.16 -10.03
N GLU A 25 1.76 4.62 -9.34
CA GLU A 25 2.95 5.23 -9.94
C GLU A 25 4.11 4.24 -10.12
N GLY A 26 3.90 2.95 -9.83
CA GLY A 26 4.90 1.89 -10.03
C GLY A 26 5.98 1.81 -8.95
N TYR A 27 5.73 2.36 -7.77
CA TYR A 27 6.65 2.24 -6.63
C TYR A 27 6.53 0.87 -5.98
N ARG A 28 7.64 0.40 -5.39
CA ARG A 28 7.63 -0.78 -4.51
C ARG A 28 7.17 -0.37 -3.12
N LEU A 29 6.20 -1.07 -2.56
CA LEU A 29 5.62 -0.71 -1.26
C LEU A 29 6.00 -1.70 -0.16
N ILE A 30 6.32 -1.16 1.01
CA ILE A 30 6.33 -1.90 2.27
C ILE A 30 5.20 -1.30 3.11
N LEU A 31 4.17 -2.08 3.40
CA LEU A 31 3.00 -1.62 4.14
C LEU A 31 3.01 -2.21 5.55
N ASN A 32 2.93 -1.37 6.57
CA ASN A 32 2.89 -1.77 7.96
C ASN A 32 1.67 -1.18 8.67
N ALA A 33 0.91 -2.02 9.38
CA ALA A 33 -0.17 -1.61 10.26
C ALA A 33 -0.51 -2.71 11.27
N ARG A 34 -1.27 -2.36 12.32
CA ARG A 34 -1.71 -3.31 13.36
C ARG A 34 -2.89 -4.20 12.94
N ARG A 35 -3.70 -3.75 11.99
CA ARG A 35 -4.92 -4.45 11.52
C ARG A 35 -4.61 -5.21 10.25
N THR A 36 -4.28 -6.49 10.39
CA THR A 36 -3.80 -7.37 9.30
C THR A 36 -4.87 -7.62 8.24
N ASP A 37 -6.12 -7.83 8.66
CA ASP A 37 -7.31 -7.97 7.79
C ASP A 37 -7.43 -6.82 6.77
N ARG A 38 -7.29 -5.59 7.23
CA ARG A 38 -7.35 -4.40 6.37
C ARG A 38 -6.13 -4.27 5.49
N LEU A 39 -4.97 -4.66 6.00
CA LEU A 39 -3.72 -4.63 5.24
C LEU A 39 -3.78 -5.63 4.07
N GLU A 40 -4.25 -6.85 4.31
CA GLU A 40 -4.44 -7.87 3.29
C GLU A 40 -5.44 -7.42 2.21
N SER A 41 -6.58 -6.86 2.63
CA SER A 41 -7.56 -6.29 1.69
C SER A 41 -6.95 -5.20 0.81
N LEU A 42 -6.17 -4.29 1.40
CA LEU A 42 -5.45 -3.24 0.67
C LEU A 42 -4.42 -3.83 -0.30
N THR A 43 -3.58 -4.77 0.16
CA THR A 43 -2.58 -5.43 -0.68
C THR A 43 -3.21 -6.17 -1.85
N ASN A 44 -4.35 -6.85 -1.64
CA ASN A 44 -5.08 -7.53 -2.71
C ASN A 44 -5.63 -6.54 -3.74
N ARG A 45 -6.20 -5.40 -3.30
CA ARG A 45 -6.64 -4.32 -4.19
C ARG A 45 -5.51 -3.77 -5.06
N ILE A 46 -4.39 -3.47 -4.41
CA ILE A 46 -3.16 -2.95 -5.02
C ILE A 46 -2.66 -3.92 -6.10
N ARG A 47 -2.49 -5.21 -5.75
CA ARG A 47 -2.11 -6.26 -6.71
C ARG A 47 -3.07 -6.42 -7.89
N GLN A 48 -4.38 -6.35 -7.65
CA GLN A 48 -5.39 -6.43 -8.72
C GLN A 48 -5.34 -5.22 -9.67
N ALA A 49 -4.90 -4.06 -9.19
CA ALA A 49 -4.74 -2.85 -9.98
C ALA A 49 -3.43 -2.79 -10.80
N GLY A 50 -2.60 -3.84 -10.74
CA GLY A 50 -1.37 -3.94 -11.54
C GLY A 50 -0.12 -3.36 -10.89
N GLY A 51 -0.15 -3.10 -9.58
CA GLY A 51 1.04 -2.77 -8.79
C GLY A 51 0.81 -3.09 -7.34
#